data_AF-A0A8H5UBR0-F1
#
_entry.id   AF-A0A8H5UBR0-F1
#
_cell.length_a   1.000
_cell.length_b   1.000
_cell.length_c   1.000
_cell.angle_alpha   90.00
_cell.angle_beta   90.00
_cell.angle_gamma   90.00
#
_symmetry.space_group_name_H-M   'P 1'
#
loop_
_entity.id
_entity.type
_entity.pdbx_description
1 polymer ?
#
loop_
_entity_poly.entity_id
_entity_poly.type
_entity_poly.pdbx_seq_one_letter_code
_entity_poly.pdbx_strand_id
1 'polypeptide(L)'
;MSSWGDPTVWNDGPWPGKGTEDSDSVNSEVQVGEIGHICQVRDAFAEFNKSGELVKWLDEIPNKSPDLEEEELILKAKRIRDTYAIVCGRYPTKENTWEIRTIWINNPILQDILRNISVDPDWSSSAESIKFEKPFASLVHHWEQLCELAEADAGSEAQRFMKLLVDLLKGELRDTLIRVKKIMKTGCAAFGDLQFVFKPGQLFFDSRHPMGAGVCQSYVHGKVSVD
;
A
#
# COMPACT_ATOMS: atom_id res chain seq x y z
N MET A 1 37.90 17.45 -65.74
CA MET A 1 39.32 17.86 -65.84
C MET A 1 39.41 19.30 -65.41
N SER A 2 40.28 19.58 -64.42
CA SER A 2 40.86 20.89 -64.03
C SER A 2 39.87 21.94 -63.50
N SER A 3 39.77 22.25 -62.19
CA SER A 3 40.77 22.75 -61.22
C SER A 3 41.40 24.10 -61.59
N TRP A 4 41.21 25.10 -60.72
CA TRP A 4 42.22 25.89 -59.97
C TRP A 4 41.74 27.32 -59.71
N GLY A 5 41.83 27.73 -58.45
CA GLY A 5 41.57 29.09 -57.97
C GLY A 5 41.61 29.16 -56.44
N ASP A 6 42.83 29.10 -55.88
CA ASP A 6 43.22 29.49 -54.51
C ASP A 6 43.88 30.89 -54.59
N PRO A 7 44.40 31.57 -53.53
CA PRO A 7 44.36 31.36 -52.08
C PRO A 7 44.00 32.67 -51.30
N THR A 8 43.87 32.72 -49.96
CA THR A 8 44.96 33.11 -49.03
C THR A 8 44.46 33.36 -47.59
N VAL A 9 45.42 33.18 -46.66
CA VAL A 9 45.59 33.75 -45.30
C VAL A 9 45.12 32.91 -44.10
N TRP A 10 46.04 32.08 -43.61
CA TRP A 10 46.18 31.68 -42.21
C TRP A 10 47.41 32.39 -41.63
N ASN A 11 47.30 32.94 -40.40
CA ASN A 11 48.45 33.26 -39.55
C ASN A 11 48.04 33.38 -38.06
N ASP A 12 48.56 32.43 -37.27
CA ASP A 12 49.19 32.49 -35.94
C ASP A 12 48.66 33.35 -34.76
N GLY A 13 48.10 32.64 -33.76
CA GLY A 13 48.37 32.73 -32.28
C GLY A 13 47.93 33.99 -31.50
N PRO A 14 48.05 34.03 -30.15
CA PRO A 14 48.47 33.01 -29.17
C PRO A 14 47.55 32.86 -27.92
N TRP A 15 47.71 31.77 -27.14
CA TRP A 15 47.25 31.64 -25.73
C TRP A 15 48.25 32.37 -24.79
N PRO A 16 47.96 32.78 -23.51
CA PRO A 16 47.19 32.05 -22.49
C PRO A 16 46.38 32.89 -21.46
N GLY A 17 45.54 32.24 -20.65
CA GLY A 17 44.88 32.86 -19.50
C GLY A 17 44.19 31.87 -18.57
N LYS A 18 44.82 31.61 -17.41
CA LYS A 18 44.32 30.85 -16.26
C LYS A 18 42.89 31.25 -15.88
N GLY A 19 41.97 30.28 -15.86
CA GLY A 19 40.65 30.40 -15.25
C GLY A 19 40.42 29.14 -14.42
N THR A 20 40.21 29.35 -13.13
CA THR A 20 39.96 28.35 -12.08
C THR A 20 38.80 27.43 -12.45
N GLU A 21 39.03 26.13 -12.50
CA GLU A 21 37.95 25.13 -12.49
C GLU A 21 37.44 25.00 -11.06
N ASP A 22 36.45 25.83 -10.70
CA ASP A 22 35.58 25.55 -9.57
C ASP A 22 34.66 24.40 -9.99
N SER A 23 34.98 23.19 -9.50
CA SER A 23 34.13 22.02 -9.62
C SER A 23 32.95 22.15 -8.65
N ASP A 24 31.92 22.89 -9.04
CA ASP A 24 30.62 22.91 -8.35
C ASP A 24 29.52 22.48 -9.31
N SER A 25 29.33 21.17 -9.45
CA SER A 25 28.15 20.55 -10.06
C SER A 25 28.24 19.03 -9.79
N VAL A 26 27.27 18.29 -9.24
CA VAL A 26 25.86 18.53 -8.94
C VAL A 26 25.53 17.59 -7.76
N ASN A 27 25.14 18.12 -6.60
CA ASN A 27 24.45 17.30 -5.61
C ASN A 27 23.03 17.09 -6.16
N SER A 28 22.78 15.94 -6.79
CA SER A 28 21.47 15.61 -7.33
C SER A 28 20.49 15.39 -6.18
N GLU A 29 19.87 16.46 -5.71
CA GLU A 29 18.71 16.39 -4.85
C GLU A 29 17.62 15.62 -5.61
N VAL A 30 17.37 14.38 -5.18
CA VAL A 30 16.28 13.56 -5.71
C VAL A 30 14.98 14.31 -5.45
N GLN A 31 14.36 14.85 -6.50
CA GLN A 31 13.01 15.40 -6.40
C GLN A 31 12.08 14.26 -5.99
N VAL A 32 11.65 14.30 -4.73
CA VAL A 32 10.70 13.35 -4.18
C VAL A 32 9.34 13.69 -4.79
N GLY A 33 8.79 12.75 -5.58
CA GLY A 33 7.49 12.92 -6.22
C GLY A 33 6.33 13.03 -5.23
N GLU A 34 5.15 13.41 -5.72
CA GLU A 34 3.94 13.49 -4.92
C GLU A 34 3.54 12.12 -4.33
N ILE A 35 3.03 12.12 -3.10
CA ILE A 35 2.65 10.90 -2.37
C ILE A 35 1.58 10.12 -3.16
N GLY A 36 1.84 8.84 -3.37
CA GLY A 36 0.91 7.93 -4.02
C GLY A 36 0.56 8.23 -5.48
N HIS A 37 1.30 9.11 -6.17
CA HIS A 37 1.06 9.43 -7.58
C HIS A 37 1.35 8.21 -8.48
N ILE A 38 2.38 7.41 -8.20
CA ILE A 38 2.75 6.29 -9.07
C ILE A 38 1.72 5.17 -8.90
N CYS A 39 0.89 4.94 -9.93
CA CYS A 39 -0.13 3.89 -9.99
C CYS A 39 0.48 2.48 -10.15
N GLN A 40 1.25 2.06 -9.14
CA GLN A 40 1.89 0.75 -9.04
C GLN A 40 1.93 0.29 -7.57
N VAL A 41 2.13 -1.00 -7.37
CA VAL A 41 2.38 -1.59 -6.05
C VAL A 41 3.88 -1.67 -5.83
N ARG A 42 4.34 -1.31 -4.62
CA ARG A 42 5.73 -1.47 -4.19
C ARG A 42 5.83 -2.37 -2.97
N ASP A 43 6.82 -3.24 -2.93
CA ASP A 43 7.08 -4.07 -1.75
C ASP A 43 8.03 -3.37 -0.76
N ALA A 44 7.81 -3.61 0.52
CA ALA A 44 8.70 -3.25 1.62
C ALA A 44 8.94 -4.49 2.49
N PHE A 45 10.18 -4.87 2.69
CA PHE A 45 10.58 -6.09 3.40
C PHE A 45 10.95 -5.79 4.85
N ALA A 46 10.32 -6.48 5.78
CA ALA A 46 10.57 -6.33 7.21
C ALA A 46 11.90 -6.99 7.62
N GLU A 47 12.77 -6.24 8.28
CA GLU A 47 13.95 -6.75 8.96
C GLU A 47 13.68 -6.86 10.47
N PHE A 48 14.05 -7.99 11.08
CA PHE A 48 13.87 -8.25 12.51
C PHE A 48 15.22 -8.38 13.22
N ASN A 49 15.29 -7.87 14.45
CA ASN A 49 16.43 -8.13 15.32
C ASN A 49 16.40 -9.57 15.87
N LYS A 50 17.44 -9.96 16.59
CA LYS A 50 17.53 -11.28 17.25
C LYS A 50 16.41 -11.51 18.28
N SER A 51 15.81 -10.43 18.78
CA SER A 51 14.69 -10.43 19.73
C SER A 51 13.34 -10.68 19.06
N GLY A 52 13.26 -10.59 17.73
CA GLY A 52 12.01 -10.70 16.96
C GLY A 52 11.24 -9.39 16.80
N GLU A 53 11.83 -8.25 17.16
CA GLU A 53 11.23 -6.93 16.96
C GLU A 53 11.58 -6.39 15.57
N LEU A 54 10.62 -5.71 14.94
CA LEU A 54 10.80 -5.05 13.66
C LEU A 54 11.79 -3.88 13.80
N VAL A 55 12.88 -3.92 13.02
CA VAL A 55 13.94 -2.92 13.04
C VAL A 55 13.73 -1.89 11.95
N LYS A 56 13.61 -2.34 10.69
CA LYS A 56 13.50 -1.46 9.53
C LYS A 56 12.74 -2.09 8.37
N TRP A 57 12.29 -1.23 7.46
CA TRP A 57 11.66 -1.60 6.19
C TRP A 57 12.66 -1.39 5.04
N LEU A 58 13.00 -2.47 4.36
CA LEU A 58 13.92 -2.52 3.23
C LEU A 58 13.18 -2.51 1.89
N ASP A 59 13.77 -1.92 0.86
CA ASP A 59 13.20 -1.91 -0.49
C ASP A 59 13.45 -3.21 -1.26
N GLU A 60 14.49 -3.95 -0.85
CA GLU A 60 14.90 -5.22 -1.42
C GLU A 60 14.92 -6.28 -0.33
N ILE A 61 14.86 -7.55 -0.75
CA ILE A 61 14.94 -8.69 0.17
C ILE A 61 16.29 -8.61 0.91
N PRO A 62 16.31 -8.57 2.26
CA PRO A 62 17.55 -8.51 3.01
C PRO A 62 18.46 -9.69 2.69
N ASN A 63 19.56 -9.43 1.97
CA ASN A 63 20.72 -10.30 1.95
C ASN A 63 21.55 -9.99 3.20
N LYS A 64 21.90 -11.01 3.98
CA LYS A 64 22.67 -10.88 5.23
C LYS A 64 23.98 -10.12 5.01
N SER A 65 24.00 -8.81 5.25
CA SER A 65 25.23 -8.03 5.43
C SER A 65 24.91 -6.73 6.15
N PRO A 66 25.59 -6.41 7.26
CA PRO A 66 25.51 -5.07 7.84
C PRO A 66 26.55 -4.18 7.15
N ASP A 67 26.25 -2.90 6.94
CA ASP A 67 27.22 -1.82 7.14
C ASP A 67 26.48 -0.50 7.35
N LEU A 68 26.98 0.26 8.33
CA LEU A 68 26.30 1.36 9.02
C LEU A 68 26.57 2.71 8.35
N GLU A 69 25.73 3.07 7.38
CA GLU A 69 25.41 4.45 6.96
C GLU A 69 23.90 4.57 6.64
N GLU A 70 23.07 3.77 7.34
CA GLU A 70 21.76 3.34 6.85
C GLU A 70 20.62 4.35 7.01
N GLU A 71 20.61 5.24 8.00
CA GLU A 71 19.40 6.01 8.33
C GLU A 71 18.97 6.99 7.23
N GLU A 72 19.89 7.73 6.63
CA GLU A 72 19.57 8.66 5.55
C GLU A 72 19.14 7.92 4.28
N LEU A 73 19.72 6.74 4.02
CA LEU A 73 19.33 5.86 2.92
C LEU A 73 17.94 5.25 3.16
N ILE A 74 17.62 4.84 4.39
CA ILE A 74 16.30 4.35 4.79
C ILE A 74 15.24 5.46 4.62
N LEU A 75 15.57 6.69 4.99
CA LEU A 75 14.67 7.83 4.81
C LEU A 75 14.44 8.15 3.33
N LYS A 76 15.49 8.13 2.51
CA LYS A 76 15.37 8.29 1.05
C LYS A 76 14.54 7.17 0.43
N ALA A 77 14.81 5.91 0.79
CA ALA A 77 14.03 4.74 0.40
C ALA A 77 12.54 4.87 0.79
N LYS A 78 12.27 5.28 2.03
CA LYS A 78 10.91 5.54 2.51
C LYS A 78 10.20 6.59 1.64
N ARG A 79 10.85 7.73 1.39
CA ARG A 79 10.30 8.80 0.54
C ARG A 79 10.00 8.31 -0.87
N ILE A 80 10.84 7.45 -1.44
CA ILE A 80 10.59 6.82 -2.74
C ILE A 80 9.37 5.89 -2.66
N ARG A 81 9.27 5.03 -1.64
CA ARG A 81 8.10 4.15 -1.45
C ARG A 81 6.80 4.94 -1.30
N ASP A 82 6.84 6.07 -0.62
CA ASP A 82 5.66 6.91 -0.39
C ASP A 82 5.09 7.49 -1.70
N THR A 83 5.87 7.56 -2.79
CA THR A 83 5.38 7.95 -4.12
C THR A 83 4.49 6.90 -4.80
N TYR A 84 4.56 5.64 -4.38
CA TYR A 84 3.74 4.55 -4.92
C TYR A 84 2.36 4.52 -4.27
N ALA A 85 1.34 4.27 -5.07
CA ALA A 85 -0.05 4.28 -4.63
C ALA A 85 -0.34 3.27 -3.52
N ILE A 86 0.26 2.09 -3.62
CA ILE A 86 0.10 1.00 -2.66
C ILE A 86 1.46 0.46 -2.29
N VAL A 87 1.70 0.26 -1.00
CA VAL A 87 2.91 -0.39 -0.48
C VAL A 87 2.54 -1.65 0.29
N CYS A 88 3.22 -2.76 0.02
CA CYS A 88 2.98 -4.05 0.65
C CYS A 88 4.12 -4.40 1.62
N GLY A 89 3.79 -4.48 2.91
CA GLY A 89 4.69 -4.90 3.97
C GLY A 89 4.81 -6.41 4.00
N ARG A 90 5.98 -6.90 3.59
CA ARG A 90 6.30 -8.32 3.54
C ARG A 90 7.10 -8.78 4.74
N TYR A 91 6.71 -9.93 5.27
CA TYR A 91 7.33 -10.57 6.43
C TYR A 91 7.92 -11.92 6.03
N PRO A 92 9.08 -12.31 6.60
CA PRO A 92 9.66 -13.61 6.33
C PRO A 92 8.82 -14.72 6.96
N THR A 93 8.62 -15.80 6.23
CA THR A 93 7.95 -17.01 6.70
C THR A 93 8.97 -18.05 7.17
N LYS A 94 8.49 -19.10 7.84
CA LYS A 94 9.34 -20.24 8.25
C LYS A 94 9.96 -21.00 7.06
N GLU A 95 9.35 -20.88 5.89
CA GLU A 95 9.77 -21.55 4.65
C GLU A 95 10.77 -20.71 3.84
N ASN A 96 11.33 -19.64 4.45
CA ASN A 96 12.22 -18.69 3.79
C ASN A 96 11.56 -18.01 2.57
N THR A 97 10.23 -17.86 2.62
CA THR A 97 9.43 -17.08 1.66
C THR A 97 8.99 -15.77 2.30
N TRP A 98 8.38 -14.88 1.52
CA TRP A 98 7.92 -13.57 2.00
C TRP A 98 6.43 -13.43 1.76
N GLU A 99 5.67 -13.21 2.83
CA GLU A 99 4.23 -13.02 2.75
C GLU A 99 3.85 -11.57 3.01
N ILE A 100 2.83 -11.07 2.31
CA ILE A 100 2.25 -9.75 2.63
C ILE A 100 1.51 -9.89 3.95
N ARG A 101 1.82 -9.05 4.93
CA ARG A 101 1.01 -8.92 6.17
C ARG A 101 0.39 -7.55 6.33
N THR A 102 0.91 -6.57 5.62
CA THR A 102 0.46 -5.18 5.74
C THR A 102 0.29 -4.58 4.36
N ILE A 103 -0.76 -3.80 4.17
CA ILE A 103 -1.00 -3.03 2.94
C ILE A 103 -1.21 -1.58 3.36
N TRP A 104 -0.37 -0.68 2.87
CA TRP A 104 -0.53 0.76 3.02
C TRP A 104 -1.07 1.37 1.74
N ILE A 105 -2.04 2.27 1.88
CA ILE A 105 -2.63 3.04 0.80
C ILE A 105 -2.11 4.47 0.91
N ASN A 106 -1.26 4.87 -0.02
CA ASN A 106 -0.68 6.21 -0.05
C ASN A 106 -1.46 7.14 -0.98
N ASN A 107 -2.09 6.60 -2.02
CA ASN A 107 -2.82 7.42 -2.98
C ASN A 107 -4.08 8.06 -2.36
N PRO A 108 -4.24 9.40 -2.40
CA PRO A 108 -5.36 10.08 -1.76
C PRO A 108 -6.72 9.76 -2.38
N ILE A 109 -6.81 9.62 -3.71
CA ILE A 109 -8.07 9.23 -4.39
C ILE A 109 -8.53 7.86 -3.90
N LEU A 110 -7.61 6.90 -3.82
CA LEU A 110 -7.90 5.57 -3.33
C LEU A 110 -8.29 5.60 -1.84
N GLN A 111 -7.65 6.44 -1.02
CA GLN A 111 -8.03 6.61 0.37
C GLN A 111 -9.47 7.14 0.51
N ASP A 112 -9.84 8.16 -0.26
CA ASP A 112 -11.18 8.75 -0.21
C ASP A 112 -12.26 7.73 -0.58
N ILE A 113 -12.02 6.94 -1.63
CA ILE A 113 -12.91 5.86 -2.05
C ILE A 113 -13.08 4.84 -0.92
N LEU A 114 -11.98 4.39 -0.31
CA LEU A 114 -11.99 3.40 0.77
C LEU A 114 -12.69 3.90 2.04
N ARG A 115 -12.56 5.20 2.37
CA ARG A 115 -13.29 5.82 3.49
C ARG A 115 -14.79 5.86 3.21
N ASN A 116 -15.21 6.11 1.98
CA ASN A 116 -16.62 6.18 1.60
C ASN A 116 -17.33 4.83 1.71
N ILE A 117 -16.67 3.72 1.39
CA ILE A 117 -17.24 2.38 1.53
C ILE A 117 -17.22 1.85 2.98
N SER A 118 -16.77 2.68 3.94
CA SER A 118 -16.64 2.32 5.35
C SER A 118 -15.89 1.00 5.52
N VAL A 119 -14.86 0.75 4.71
CA VAL A 119 -13.95 -0.36 4.98
C VAL A 119 -13.24 0.02 6.26
N ASP A 120 -13.67 -0.59 7.36
CA ASP A 120 -13.07 -0.39 8.68
C ASP A 120 -11.58 -0.73 8.57
N PRO A 121 -10.67 0.27 8.61
CA PRO A 121 -9.26 -0.02 8.73
C PRO A 121 -9.09 -0.74 10.07
N ASP A 122 -8.28 -1.80 10.11
CA ASP A 122 -7.90 -2.40 11.40
C ASP A 122 -7.29 -1.27 12.24
N TRP A 123 -8.00 -0.91 13.32
CA TRP A 123 -7.91 0.38 14.02
C TRP A 123 -6.47 0.73 14.43
N SER A 124 -5.80 1.58 13.63
CA SER A 124 -4.79 2.52 14.10
C SER A 124 -5.30 3.94 13.82
N SER A 125 -6.14 4.45 14.72
CA SER A 125 -6.94 5.66 14.61
C SER A 125 -6.18 7.00 14.61
N SER A 126 -4.94 7.03 14.14
CA SER A 126 -4.10 8.23 14.20
C SER A 126 -3.23 8.47 12.97
N ALA A 127 -3.37 7.66 11.90
CA ALA A 127 -2.52 7.79 10.73
C ALA A 127 -3.22 8.54 9.58
N GLU A 128 -2.50 9.49 8.99
CA GLU A 128 -2.86 10.17 7.72
C GLU A 128 -3.03 9.17 6.55
N SER A 129 -2.57 7.92 6.70
CA SER A 129 -2.65 6.86 5.70
C SER A 129 -3.50 5.67 6.13
N ILE A 130 -4.25 5.10 5.19
CA ILE A 130 -5.02 3.87 5.42
C ILE A 130 -4.07 2.68 5.39
N LYS A 131 -4.21 1.81 6.40
CA LYS A 131 -3.42 0.60 6.56
C LYS A 131 -4.35 -0.58 6.84
N PHE A 132 -4.08 -1.70 6.17
CA PHE A 132 -4.73 -2.98 6.41
C PHE A 132 -3.71 -3.99 6.91
N GLU A 133 -4.10 -4.83 7.87
CA GLU A 133 -3.25 -5.89 8.37
C GLU A 133 -3.90 -7.25 8.13
N LYS A 134 -3.08 -8.30 7.99
CA LYS A 134 -3.60 -9.67 7.95
C LYS A 134 -4.42 -9.91 9.21
N PRO A 135 -5.62 -10.51 9.08
CA PRO A 135 -6.05 -11.35 7.96
C PRO A 135 -6.87 -10.61 6.87
N PHE A 136 -6.86 -9.28 6.85
CA PHE A 136 -7.58 -8.46 5.87
C PHE A 136 -9.09 -8.69 5.89
N ALA A 137 -9.67 -8.93 7.07
CA ALA A 137 -11.08 -9.28 7.23
C ALA A 137 -12.02 -8.20 6.65
N SER A 138 -11.73 -6.92 6.91
CA SER A 138 -12.48 -5.79 6.36
C SER A 138 -12.50 -5.81 4.83
N LEU A 139 -11.38 -6.09 4.17
CA LEU A 139 -11.32 -6.17 2.71
C LEU A 139 -12.14 -7.34 2.16
N VAL A 140 -12.20 -8.47 2.88
CA VAL A 140 -13.06 -9.61 2.53
C VAL A 140 -14.54 -9.24 2.67
N HIS A 141 -14.93 -8.54 3.73
CA HIS A 141 -16.31 -8.13 3.96
C HIS A 141 -16.88 -7.17 2.91
N HIS A 142 -16.00 -6.37 2.30
CA HIS A 142 -16.35 -5.40 1.26
C HIS A 142 -15.93 -5.85 -0.15
N TRP A 143 -15.59 -7.13 -0.33
CA TRP A 143 -15.05 -7.65 -1.58
C TRP A 143 -15.92 -7.34 -2.82
N GLU A 144 -17.22 -7.53 -2.72
CA GLU A 144 -18.16 -7.29 -3.84
C GLU A 144 -18.20 -5.79 -4.21
N GLN A 145 -18.30 -4.90 -3.21
CA GLN A 145 -18.28 -3.45 -3.42
C GLN A 145 -16.96 -2.97 -4.03
N LEU A 146 -15.83 -3.53 -3.59
CA LEU A 146 -14.51 -3.22 -4.15
C LEU A 146 -14.43 -3.62 -5.63
N CYS A 147 -14.99 -4.78 -6.02
CA CYS A 147 -15.04 -5.22 -7.41
C CYS A 147 -15.92 -4.31 -8.26
N GLU A 148 -17.10 -3.91 -7.76
CA GLU A 148 -18.00 -3.00 -8.47
C GLU A 148 -17.34 -1.65 -8.76
N LEU A 149 -16.66 -1.08 -7.76
CA LEU A 149 -15.94 0.20 -7.91
C LEU A 149 -14.73 0.11 -8.85
N ALA A 150 -14.08 -1.05 -8.95
CA ALA A 150 -13.00 -1.24 -9.92
C ALA A 150 -13.47 -1.32 -11.38
N GLU A 151 -14.74 -1.62 -11.60
CA GLU A 151 -15.35 -1.65 -12.93
C GLU A 151 -16.17 -0.38 -13.24
N ALA A 152 -16.48 0.43 -12.22
CA ALA A 152 -17.15 1.72 -12.37
C ALA A 152 -16.26 2.76 -13.08
N ASP A 153 -16.90 3.79 -13.63
CA ASP A 153 -16.26 5.00 -14.19
C ASP A 153 -15.08 4.71 -15.13
N ALA A 154 -15.37 3.94 -16.19
CA ALA A 154 -14.40 3.46 -17.15
C ALA A 154 -13.48 4.57 -17.71
N GLY A 155 -12.17 4.36 -17.58
CA GLY A 155 -11.14 5.28 -18.06
C GLY A 155 -10.77 6.40 -17.07
N SER A 156 -11.44 6.50 -15.93
CA SER A 156 -11.07 7.43 -14.87
C SER A 156 -9.76 7.01 -14.16
N GLU A 157 -9.09 7.99 -13.58
CA GLU A 157 -7.92 7.74 -12.73
C GLU A 157 -8.28 6.93 -11.48
N ALA A 158 -9.43 7.23 -10.86
CA ALA A 158 -9.99 6.48 -9.74
C ALA A 158 -10.13 4.98 -10.06
N GLN A 159 -10.66 4.65 -11.24
CA GLN A 159 -10.78 3.27 -11.69
C GLN A 159 -9.41 2.57 -11.78
N ARG A 160 -8.38 3.26 -12.29
CA ARG A 160 -7.04 2.68 -12.41
C ARG A 160 -6.46 2.29 -11.06
N PHE A 161 -6.58 3.16 -10.05
CA PHE A 161 -6.13 2.87 -8.69
C PHE A 161 -6.98 1.79 -8.01
N MET A 162 -8.30 1.81 -8.19
CA MET A 162 -9.18 0.75 -7.67
C MET A 162 -8.87 -0.62 -8.28
N LYS A 163 -8.64 -0.67 -9.60
CA LYS A 163 -8.25 -1.90 -10.28
C LYS A 163 -6.91 -2.44 -9.80
N LEU A 164 -5.93 -1.55 -9.58
CA LEU A 164 -4.64 -1.91 -8.98
C LEU A 164 -4.82 -2.58 -7.61
N LEU A 165 -5.66 -2.01 -6.74
CA LEU A 165 -5.97 -2.59 -5.43
C LEU A 165 -6.68 -3.94 -5.56
N VAL A 166 -7.73 -4.03 -6.38
CA VAL A 166 -8.49 -5.26 -6.56
C VAL A 166 -7.63 -6.38 -7.12
N ASP A 167 -6.76 -6.10 -8.09
CA ASP A 167 -5.89 -7.11 -8.68
C ASP A 167 -4.83 -7.61 -7.69
N LEU A 168 -4.28 -6.73 -6.84
CA LEU A 168 -3.45 -7.14 -5.70
C LEU A 168 -4.21 -8.08 -4.75
N LEU A 169 -5.43 -7.69 -4.35
CA LEU A 169 -6.24 -8.45 -3.40
C LEU A 169 -6.77 -9.76 -3.97
N LYS A 170 -7.02 -9.87 -5.29
CA LYS A 170 -7.39 -11.13 -5.94
C LYS A 170 -6.31 -12.19 -5.73
N GLY A 171 -5.04 -11.79 -5.77
CA GLY A 171 -3.91 -12.69 -5.51
C GLY A 171 -3.86 -13.13 -4.06
N GLU A 172 -3.87 -12.17 -3.13
CA GLU A 172 -3.68 -12.43 -1.70
C GLU A 172 -4.88 -13.08 -1.02
N LEU A 173 -6.11 -12.74 -1.43
CA LEU A 173 -7.34 -13.20 -0.78
C LEU A 173 -7.97 -14.41 -1.47
N ARG A 174 -7.38 -14.92 -2.57
CA ARG A 174 -7.98 -15.99 -3.38
C ARG A 174 -8.51 -17.15 -2.55
N ASP A 175 -7.65 -17.72 -1.71
CA ASP A 175 -7.99 -18.91 -0.91
C ASP A 175 -9.04 -18.57 0.15
N THR A 176 -8.94 -17.39 0.77
CA THR A 176 -9.92 -16.91 1.75
C THR A 176 -11.28 -16.71 1.11
N LEU A 177 -11.36 -16.08 -0.07
CA LEU A 177 -12.61 -15.87 -0.81
C LEU A 177 -13.24 -17.21 -1.24
N ILE A 178 -12.44 -18.18 -1.66
CA ILE A 178 -12.92 -19.54 -1.97
C ILE A 178 -13.49 -20.20 -0.71
N ARG A 179 -12.81 -20.10 0.44
CA ARG A 179 -13.31 -20.62 1.72
C ARG A 179 -14.62 -19.96 2.13
N VAL A 180 -14.69 -18.63 2.10
CA VAL A 180 -15.91 -17.87 2.44
C VAL A 180 -17.08 -18.29 1.54
N LYS A 181 -16.86 -18.39 0.22
CA LYS A 181 -17.90 -18.87 -0.71
C LYS A 181 -18.38 -20.29 -0.38
N LYS A 182 -17.47 -21.18 0.03
CA LYS A 182 -17.83 -22.54 0.46
C LYS A 182 -18.63 -22.52 1.76
N ILE A 183 -18.27 -21.67 2.73
CA ILE A 183 -18.99 -21.50 3.99
C ILE A 183 -20.42 -21.02 3.69
N MET A 184 -20.59 -20.00 2.86
CA MET A 184 -21.91 -19.49 2.47
C MET A 184 -22.78 -20.56 1.80
N LYS A 185 -22.18 -21.47 1.01
CA LYS A 185 -22.90 -22.57 0.36
C LYS A 185 -23.28 -23.71 1.31
N THR A 186 -22.43 -24.02 2.29
CA THR A 186 -22.58 -25.21 3.16
C THR A 186 -23.19 -24.91 4.52
N GLY A 187 -23.13 -23.66 4.98
CA GLY A 187 -23.46 -23.27 6.35
C GLY A 187 -22.42 -23.70 7.40
N CYS A 188 -21.35 -24.38 6.99
CA CYS A 188 -20.33 -24.90 7.90
C CYS A 188 -19.08 -24.02 7.86
N ALA A 189 -18.75 -23.36 8.96
CA ALA A 189 -17.53 -22.56 9.13
C ALA A 189 -16.59 -23.18 10.15
N ALA A 190 -15.28 -23.14 9.88
CA ALA A 190 -14.28 -23.39 10.91
C ALA A 190 -14.18 -22.17 11.83
N PHE A 191 -13.78 -22.38 13.09
CA PHE A 191 -13.69 -21.29 14.07
C PHE A 191 -12.79 -20.13 13.60
N GLY A 192 -11.68 -20.43 12.92
CA GLY A 192 -10.77 -19.41 12.39
C GLY A 192 -11.32 -18.60 11.21
N ASP A 193 -12.37 -19.08 10.55
CA ASP A 193 -13.01 -18.38 9.42
C ASP A 193 -14.19 -17.50 9.88
N LEU A 194 -14.60 -17.56 11.15
CA LEU A 194 -15.75 -16.79 11.66
C LEU A 194 -15.59 -15.29 11.47
N GLN A 195 -14.36 -14.79 11.58
CA GLN A 195 -14.02 -13.38 11.35
C GLN A 195 -14.30 -12.90 9.92
N PHE A 196 -14.40 -13.80 8.93
CA PHE A 196 -14.75 -13.43 7.55
C PHE A 196 -16.25 -13.54 7.28
N VAL A 197 -16.96 -14.30 8.11
CA VAL A 197 -18.41 -14.55 7.96
C VAL A 197 -19.20 -13.47 8.68
N PHE A 198 -18.79 -13.10 9.89
CA PHE A 198 -19.50 -12.15 10.73
C PHE A 198 -18.84 -10.79 10.65
N LYS A 199 -19.53 -9.82 10.03
CA LYS A 199 -19.03 -8.45 9.99
C LYS A 199 -19.04 -7.86 11.40
N PRO A 200 -18.01 -7.11 11.81
CA PRO A 200 -18.04 -6.36 13.05
C PRO A 200 -19.33 -5.52 13.16
N GLY A 201 -19.93 -5.50 14.35
CA GLY A 201 -21.18 -4.78 14.61
C GLY A 201 -22.47 -5.47 14.17
N GLN A 202 -22.41 -6.62 13.48
CA GLN A 202 -23.61 -7.41 13.20
C GLN A 202 -24.05 -8.23 14.41
N LEU A 203 -25.35 -8.22 14.68
CA LEU A 203 -25.99 -9.03 15.72
C LEU A 203 -26.66 -10.25 15.10
N PHE A 204 -26.38 -11.42 15.65
CA PHE A 204 -26.98 -12.68 15.25
C PHE A 204 -27.84 -13.21 16.40
N PHE A 205 -29.11 -13.49 16.11
CA PHE A 205 -30.03 -14.08 17.06
C PHE A 205 -30.35 -15.50 16.60
N ASP A 206 -30.14 -16.46 17.50
CA ASP A 206 -30.65 -17.81 17.34
C ASP A 206 -32.08 -17.85 17.89
N SER A 207 -33.06 -18.13 17.02
CA SER A 207 -34.48 -18.22 17.37
C SER A 207 -34.96 -19.67 17.35
N ARG A 208 -34.22 -20.56 18.02
CA ARG A 208 -34.77 -21.88 18.38
C ARG A 208 -35.88 -21.72 19.43
N HIS A 209 -36.95 -22.50 19.29
CA HIS A 209 -38.12 -22.47 20.16
C HIS A 209 -37.76 -22.64 21.67
N PRO A 210 -38.54 -22.04 22.61
CA PRO A 210 -39.85 -21.45 22.34
C PRO A 210 -39.80 -19.99 21.85
N MET A 211 -38.77 -19.20 22.15
CA MET A 211 -38.64 -17.82 21.64
C MET A 211 -37.23 -17.25 21.94
N GLY A 212 -36.62 -16.61 20.93
CA GLY A 212 -35.54 -15.66 21.12
C GLY A 212 -36.08 -14.25 20.91
N ALA A 213 -35.90 -13.36 21.89
CA ALA A 213 -36.18 -11.93 21.75
C ALA A 213 -34.87 -11.15 21.89
N GLY A 214 -34.57 -10.30 20.91
CA GLY A 214 -33.44 -9.40 20.93
C GLY A 214 -33.92 -7.96 20.95
N VAL A 215 -33.47 -7.17 21.93
CA VAL A 215 -33.67 -5.71 21.93
C VAL A 215 -32.34 -5.09 21.52
N CYS A 216 -32.30 -4.48 20.35
CA CYS A 216 -31.16 -3.67 19.91
C CYS A 216 -31.51 -2.21 20.14
N GLN A 217 -30.73 -1.54 20.98
CA GLN A 217 -30.89 -0.11 21.25
C GLN A 217 -29.65 0.62 20.72
N SER A 218 -29.83 1.46 19.71
CA SER A 218 -28.77 2.34 19.21
C SER A 218 -28.64 3.53 20.17
N TYR A 219 -27.50 3.65 20.84
CA TYR A 219 -27.20 4.77 21.70
C TYR A 219 -26.42 5.83 20.90
N VAL A 220 -27.13 6.83 20.42
CA VAL A 220 -26.50 8.11 20.04
C VAL A 220 -26.34 8.91 21.34
N HIS A 221 -25.10 9.32 21.63
CA HIS A 221 -24.76 10.16 22.77
C HIS A 221 -25.77 11.31 22.96
N GLY A 222 -26.50 11.32 24.08
CA GLY A 222 -27.37 12.45 24.44
C GLY A 222 -28.46 12.12 25.45
N LYS A 223 -28.11 12.17 26.74
CA LYS A 223 -28.97 12.27 27.94
C LYS A 223 -30.25 11.41 27.97
N VAL A 224 -30.20 10.38 28.80
CA VAL A 224 -31.42 9.82 29.42
C VAL A 224 -31.78 10.70 30.61
N SER A 225 -32.87 11.46 30.50
CA SER A 225 -33.64 11.91 31.67
C SER A 225 -34.80 10.95 31.86
N VAL A 226 -34.90 10.40 33.06
CA VAL A 226 -36.07 9.66 33.53
C VAL A 226 -36.93 10.66 34.27
N ASP A 227 -38.15 10.91 33.78
CA ASP A 227 -39.21 11.56 34.57
C ASP A 227 -39.84 10.55 35.53
#